data_AF-A0A7Y6ZVH6-F1
#
_entry.id   AF-A0A7Y6ZVH6-F1
#
_cell.length_a   1.000
_cell.length_b   1.000
_cell.length_c   1.000
_cell.angle_alpha   90.00
_cell.angle_beta   90.00
_cell.angle_gamma   90.00
#
_symmetry.space_group_name_H-M   'P 1'
#
loop_
_entity.id
_entity.type
_entity.pdbx_description
1 polymer ?
#
loop_
_entity_poly.entity_id
_entity_poly.type
_entity_poly.pdbx_seq_one_letter_code
_entity_poly.pdbx_strand_id
1 'polypeptide(L)'
;MVIGSLLAGGASLLGTYIIYLGWQRNRVLWSAAGWLGVLVSLLLFIPVMGSEYAITIGLSLPAIGVWLGIQKEAQQQRSARHVTKATHHWQFKWQPVVANIWHALYVLPVLMFACGLMVITLVYQLPVSEPKQMAIGVTTMPVLWGVIAYYYVMSARKLSHVMGCLLFAGLAAAYLFGVSHG
;
A
#
# COMPACT_ATOMS: atom_id res chain seq x y z
N MET A 1 16.71 -23.70 8.29
CA MET A 1 15.63 -22.93 7.63
C MET A 1 14.73 -22.23 8.64
N VAL A 2 14.16 -22.90 9.66
CA VAL A 2 13.22 -22.31 10.64
C VAL A 2 13.78 -21.11 11.43
N ILE A 3 15.06 -21.17 11.88
CA ILE A 3 15.70 -20.11 12.67
C ILE A 3 15.89 -18.83 11.84
N GLY A 4 16.23 -18.95 10.55
CA GLY A 4 16.42 -17.81 9.65
C GLY A 4 15.11 -17.05 9.41
N SER A 5 14.00 -17.78 9.25
CA SER A 5 12.66 -17.20 9.09
C SER A 5 12.19 -16.47 10.35
N LEU A 6 12.49 -17.02 11.54
CA LEU A 6 12.19 -16.40 12.84
C LEU A 6 12.97 -15.09 13.04
N LEU A 7 14.27 -15.09 12.72
CA LEU A 7 15.11 -13.90 12.80
C LEU A 7 14.67 -12.82 11.81
N ALA A 8 14.33 -13.20 10.58
CA ALA A 8 13.86 -12.28 9.56
C ALA A 8 12.50 -11.67 9.92
N GLY A 9 11.55 -12.49 10.43
CA GLY A 9 10.27 -12.01 10.94
C GLY A 9 10.41 -11.08 12.15
N GLY A 10 11.29 -11.43 13.09
CA GLY A 10 11.61 -10.60 14.25
C GLY A 10 12.23 -9.25 13.85
N ALA A 11 13.16 -9.24 12.90
CA ALA A 11 13.76 -8.03 12.35
C ALA A 11 12.72 -7.15 11.63
N SER A 12 11.77 -7.76 10.91
CA SER A 12 10.67 -7.05 10.28
C SER A 12 9.78 -6.35 11.31
N LEU A 13 9.39 -7.05 12.38
CA LEU A 13 8.56 -6.50 13.45
C LEU A 13 9.29 -5.39 14.22
N LEU A 14 10.57 -5.59 14.54
CA LEU A 14 11.42 -4.59 15.19
C LEU A 14 11.60 -3.35 14.31
N GLY A 15 11.89 -3.52 13.02
CA GLY A 15 11.99 -2.42 12.06
C GLY A 15 10.71 -1.61 12.01
N THR A 16 9.56 -2.29 11.92
CA THR A 16 8.23 -1.66 11.94
C THR A 16 7.97 -0.88 13.22
N TYR A 17 8.33 -1.45 14.36
CA TYR A 17 8.19 -0.79 15.67
C TYR A 17 9.07 0.48 15.77
N ILE A 18 10.28 0.44 15.20
CA ILE A 18 11.18 1.59 15.18
C ILE A 18 10.67 2.67 14.21
N ILE A 19 10.09 2.30 13.06
CA ILE A 19 9.39 3.24 12.17
C ILE A 19 8.25 3.93 12.93
N TYR A 20 7.45 3.15 13.66
CA TYR A 20 6.35 3.66 14.48
C TYR A 20 6.85 4.66 15.55
N LEU A 21 7.90 4.31 16.29
CA LEU A 21 8.50 5.20 17.28
C LEU A 21 9.07 6.48 16.64
N GLY A 22 9.69 6.36 15.46
CA GLY A 22 10.19 7.51 14.70
C GLY A 22 9.07 8.44 14.25
N TRP A 23 7.93 7.89 13.82
CA TRP A 23 6.74 8.66 13.49
C TRP A 23 6.13 9.33 14.73
N GLN A 24 5.90 8.56 15.82
CA GLN A 24 5.31 9.07 17.06
C GLN A 24 6.15 10.19 17.70
N ARG A 25 7.48 10.11 17.62
CA ARG A 25 8.40 11.11 18.16
C ARG A 25 8.79 12.20 17.15
N ASN A 26 8.22 12.19 15.95
CA ASN A 26 8.54 13.07 14.82
C ASN A 26 10.06 13.15 14.51
N ARG A 27 10.76 12.01 14.64
CA ARG A 27 12.22 11.90 14.40
C ARG A 27 12.50 11.10 13.14
N VAL A 28 12.86 11.83 12.08
CA VAL A 28 13.21 11.27 10.76
C VAL A 28 14.30 10.21 10.86
N LEU A 29 15.31 10.41 11.71
CA LEU A 29 16.41 9.46 11.89
C LEU A 29 15.95 8.07 12.35
N TRP A 30 14.96 8.03 13.23
CA TRP A 30 14.41 6.79 13.78
C TRP A 30 13.52 6.10 12.75
N SER A 31 12.74 6.87 11.99
CA SER A 31 12.00 6.33 10.86
C SER A 31 12.93 5.71 9.81
N ALA A 32 14.02 6.39 9.46
CA ALA A 32 15.03 5.89 8.54
C ALA A 32 15.74 4.62 9.05
N ALA A 33 16.09 4.56 10.35
CA ALA A 33 16.67 3.37 10.96
C ALA A 33 15.70 2.17 10.93
N GLY A 34 14.41 2.41 11.13
CA GLY A 34 13.39 1.37 11.03
C GLY A 34 13.20 0.86 9.60
N TRP A 35 13.25 1.74 8.60
CA TRP A 35 13.26 1.36 7.18
C TRP A 35 14.49 0.53 6.81
N LEU A 36 15.67 0.88 7.34
CA LEU A 36 16.89 0.07 7.23
C LEU A 36 16.71 -1.32 7.84
N GLY A 37 16.05 -1.42 9.01
CA GLY A 37 15.73 -2.70 9.65
C GLY A 37 14.80 -3.59 8.81
N VAL A 38 13.78 -3.00 8.17
CA VAL A 38 12.92 -3.72 7.22
C VAL A 38 13.71 -4.18 5.99
N LEU A 39 14.63 -3.36 5.49
CA LEU A 39 15.49 -3.69 4.36
C LEU A 39 16.47 -4.84 4.69
N VAL A 40 17.01 -4.88 5.90
CA VAL A 40 17.83 -5.99 6.39
C VAL A 40 17.00 -7.27 6.55
N SER A 41 15.76 -7.16 7.03
CA SER A 41 14.83 -8.30 7.09
C SER A 41 14.56 -8.91 5.71
N LEU A 42 14.37 -8.07 4.69
CA LEU A 42 14.24 -8.50 3.29
C LEU A 42 15.48 -9.29 2.82
N LEU A 43 16.68 -8.77 3.08
CA LEU A 43 17.93 -9.45 2.72
C LEU A 43 18.08 -10.82 3.39
N LEU A 44 17.56 -10.97 4.61
CA LEU A 44 17.57 -12.24 5.34
C LEU A 44 16.51 -13.24 4.83
N PHE A 45 15.39 -12.77 4.29
CA PHE A 45 14.36 -13.65 3.71
C PHE A 45 14.73 -14.18 2.32
N ILE A 46 15.49 -13.42 1.52
CA ILE A 46 15.88 -13.80 0.15
C ILE A 46 16.51 -15.22 0.05
N PRO A 47 17.52 -15.59 0.87
CA PRO A 47 18.13 -16.92 0.78
C PRO A 47 17.25 -18.05 1.33
N VAL A 48 16.19 -17.74 2.09
CA VAL A 48 15.36 -18.75 2.77
C VAL A 48 14.10 -19.07 1.99
N MET A 49 13.46 -18.07 1.37
CA MET A 49 12.18 -18.22 0.68
C MET A 49 12.22 -17.79 -0.79
N GLY A 50 13.37 -17.36 -1.29
CA GLY A 50 13.47 -16.70 -2.59
C GLY A 50 13.07 -15.22 -2.49
N SER A 51 13.57 -14.41 -3.43
CA SER A 51 13.35 -12.96 -3.43
C SER A 51 11.87 -12.57 -3.51
N GLU A 52 11.06 -13.34 -4.22
CA GLU A 52 9.64 -13.07 -4.47
C GLU A 52 8.80 -13.18 -3.17
N TYR A 53 8.96 -14.28 -2.44
CA TYR A 53 8.27 -14.50 -1.17
C TYR A 53 8.84 -13.64 -0.04
N ALA A 54 10.15 -13.39 -0.06
CA ALA A 54 10.82 -12.48 0.85
C ALA A 54 10.25 -11.06 0.81
N ILE A 55 10.04 -10.53 -0.40
CA ILE A 55 9.47 -9.20 -0.61
C ILE A 55 8.02 -9.16 -0.13
N THR A 56 7.23 -10.17 -0.51
CA THR A 56 5.80 -10.23 -0.16
C THR A 56 5.58 -10.34 1.35
N ILE A 57 6.31 -11.22 2.03
CA ILE A 57 6.21 -11.42 3.49
C ILE A 57 6.85 -10.24 4.24
N GLY A 58 8.04 -9.81 3.83
CA GLY A 58 8.79 -8.72 4.47
C GLY A 58 8.12 -7.35 4.39
N LEU A 59 7.26 -7.10 3.39
CA LEU A 59 6.48 -5.85 3.28
C LEU A 59 5.06 -5.94 3.86
N SER A 60 4.45 -7.13 3.85
CA SER A 60 3.10 -7.33 4.39
C SER A 60 3.07 -7.34 5.93
N LEU A 61 4.08 -7.92 6.58
CA LEU A 61 4.21 -7.93 8.05
C LEU A 61 4.29 -6.51 8.66
N PRO A 62 5.13 -5.59 8.13
CA PRO A 62 5.14 -4.20 8.55
C PRO A 62 3.80 -3.50 8.35
N ALA A 63 3.15 -3.74 7.20
CA ALA A 63 1.85 -3.15 6.92
C ALA A 63 0.84 -3.55 8.00
N ILE A 64 0.69 -4.84 8.30
CA ILE A 64 -0.23 -5.33 9.34
C ILE A 64 0.15 -4.76 10.73
N GLY A 65 1.43 -4.73 11.07
CA GLY A 65 1.92 -4.22 12.34
C GLY A 65 1.62 -2.73 12.56
N VAL A 66 1.77 -1.90 11.53
CA VAL A 66 1.45 -0.46 11.58
C VAL A 66 -0.04 -0.23 11.84
N TRP A 67 -0.92 -1.01 11.22
CA TRP A 67 -2.37 -0.87 11.41
C TRP A 67 -2.79 -1.09 12.87
N LEU A 68 -2.19 -2.06 13.57
CA LEU A 68 -2.43 -2.28 15.01
C LEU A 68 -1.95 -1.10 15.87
N GLY A 69 -0.82 -0.49 15.51
CA GLY A 69 -0.30 0.72 16.18
C GLY A 69 -1.23 1.93 16.00
N ILE A 70 -1.66 2.17 14.76
CA ILE A 70 -2.61 3.26 14.44
C ILE A 70 -3.93 3.07 15.19
N GLN A 71 -4.45 1.84 15.28
CA GLN A 71 -5.71 1.57 16.00
C GLN A 71 -5.61 1.92 17.49
N LYS A 72 -4.50 1.54 18.15
CA LYS A 72 -4.25 1.85 19.56
C LYS A 72 -4.13 3.36 19.79
N GLU A 73 -3.33 4.05 18.97
CA GLU A 73 -3.15 5.50 19.08
C GLU A 73 -4.48 6.24 18.78
N ALA A 74 -5.26 5.79 17.80
CA ALA A 74 -6.59 6.35 17.49
C ALA A 74 -7.59 6.14 18.64
N GLN A 75 -7.55 5.01 19.35
CA GLN A 75 -8.35 4.79 20.55
C GLN A 75 -7.89 5.67 21.72
N GLN A 76 -6.57 5.82 21.90
CA GLN A 76 -5.99 6.59 22.99
C GLN A 76 -6.24 8.09 22.83
N GLN A 77 -6.15 8.61 21.61
CA GLN A 77 -6.55 9.99 21.28
C GLN A 77 -8.05 10.24 21.46
N ARG A 78 -8.91 9.23 21.19
CA ARG A 78 -10.35 9.32 21.48
C ARG A 78 -10.66 9.33 22.98
N SER A 79 -9.82 8.69 23.79
CA SER A 79 -10.00 8.61 25.25
C SER A 79 -9.42 9.82 25.99
N ALA A 80 -8.26 10.33 25.57
CA ALA A 80 -7.60 11.48 26.18
C ALA A 80 -8.32 12.81 25.89
N ARG A 81 -9.07 12.87 24.77
CA ARG A 81 -9.94 13.99 24.47
C ARG A 81 -11.30 13.71 25.09
N HIS A 82 -11.50 14.12 26.35
CA HIS A 82 -12.83 14.50 26.83
C HIS A 82 -13.32 15.70 26.03
N VAL A 83 -13.58 15.51 24.73
CA VAL A 83 -14.47 16.37 23.98
C VAL A 83 -15.82 16.09 24.60
N THR A 84 -16.31 17.02 25.41
CA THR A 84 -17.75 17.21 25.55
C THR A 84 -18.29 17.32 24.13
N LYS A 85 -18.75 16.17 23.61
CA LYS A 85 -19.31 16.07 22.27
C LYS A 85 -20.52 17.00 22.29
N ALA A 86 -20.37 18.21 21.74
CA ALA A 86 -21.48 19.12 21.57
C ALA A 86 -22.64 18.30 21.02
N THR A 87 -23.79 18.38 21.67
CA THR A 87 -24.99 17.59 21.42
C THR A 87 -25.12 17.40 19.92
N HIS A 88 -24.73 16.23 19.42
CA HIS A 88 -24.60 16.01 17.99
C HIS A 88 -26.01 15.88 17.44
N HIS A 89 -26.59 16.99 17.03
CA HIS A 89 -27.84 17.01 16.31
C HIS A 89 -27.59 16.20 15.04
N TRP A 90 -28.28 15.08 14.88
CA TRP A 90 -28.20 14.23 13.69
C TRP A 90 -28.71 15.01 12.48
N GLN A 91 -27.82 15.79 11.88
CA GLN A 91 -28.05 16.46 10.61
C GLN A 91 -27.48 15.55 9.55
N PHE A 92 -28.35 14.69 8.99
CA PHE A 92 -27.99 13.83 7.87
C PHE A 92 -27.69 14.71 6.65
N LYS A 93 -26.42 15.01 6.41
CA LYS A 93 -25.96 15.76 5.26
C LYS A 93 -25.59 14.79 4.16
N TRP A 94 -26.40 14.73 3.10
CA TRP A 94 -26.20 13.84 1.95
C TRP A 94 -24.91 14.13 1.15
N GLN A 95 -24.50 15.40 1.08
CA GLN A 95 -23.34 15.83 0.31
C GLN A 95 -22.01 15.12 0.72
N PRO A 96 -21.60 15.11 2.00
CA PRO A 96 -20.39 14.40 2.40
C PRO A 96 -20.51 12.87 2.26
N VAL A 97 -21.72 12.31 2.39
CA VAL A 97 -21.95 10.87 2.21
C VAL A 97 -21.70 10.46 0.75
N VAL A 98 -22.27 11.21 -0.20
CA VAL A 98 -22.07 10.95 -1.64
C VAL A 98 -20.61 11.13 -2.04
N ALA A 99 -19.92 12.16 -1.52
CA ALA A 99 -18.51 12.38 -1.80
C ALA A 99 -17.62 11.23 -1.27
N ASN A 100 -17.91 10.71 -0.07
CA ASN A 100 -17.17 9.57 0.48
C ASN A 100 -17.46 8.27 -0.28
N ILE A 101 -18.71 8.03 -0.67
CA ILE A 101 -19.08 6.89 -1.52
C ILE A 101 -18.32 6.95 -2.84
N TRP A 102 -18.22 8.13 -3.46
CA TRP A 102 -17.46 8.34 -4.69
C TRP A 102 -15.96 8.04 -4.50
N HIS A 103 -15.35 8.52 -3.41
CA HIS A 103 -13.96 8.21 -3.10
C HIS A 103 -13.74 6.71 -2.89
N ALA A 104 -14.66 6.03 -2.20
CA ALA A 104 -14.58 4.58 -2.00
C ALA A 104 -14.71 3.82 -3.33
N LEU A 105 -15.68 4.17 -4.17
CA LEU A 105 -15.87 3.58 -5.50
C LEU A 105 -14.68 3.85 -6.43
N TYR A 106 -14.01 4.98 -6.31
CA TYR A 106 -12.83 5.24 -7.13
C TYR A 106 -11.61 4.42 -6.65
N VAL A 107 -11.29 4.48 -5.35
CA VAL A 107 -10.06 3.89 -4.81
C VAL A 107 -10.13 2.36 -4.77
N LEU A 108 -11.31 1.79 -4.52
CA LEU A 108 -11.45 0.34 -4.43
C LEU A 108 -11.54 -0.29 -5.85
N PRO A 109 -12.67 -0.26 -6.57
CA PRO A 109 -12.77 -1.00 -7.83
C PRO A 109 -12.06 -0.32 -9.00
N VAL A 110 -12.24 0.99 -9.22
CA VAL A 110 -11.71 1.66 -10.43
C VAL A 110 -10.19 1.64 -10.43
N LEU A 111 -9.58 2.01 -9.30
CA LEU A 111 -8.13 2.06 -9.18
C LEU A 111 -7.52 0.65 -9.15
N MET A 112 -8.16 -0.35 -8.52
CA MET A 112 -7.69 -1.75 -8.61
C MET A 112 -7.63 -2.22 -10.06
N PHE A 113 -8.70 -1.97 -10.83
CA PHE A 113 -8.78 -2.41 -12.21
C PHE A 113 -7.74 -1.70 -13.09
N ALA A 114 -7.64 -0.38 -12.98
CA ALA A 114 -6.63 0.41 -13.69
C ALA A 114 -5.20 -0.04 -13.36
N CYS A 115 -4.91 -0.27 -12.09
CA CYS A 115 -3.59 -0.73 -11.64
C CYS A 115 -3.28 -2.13 -12.17
N GLY A 116 -4.26 -3.04 -12.16
CA GLY A 116 -4.12 -4.37 -12.74
C GLY A 116 -3.73 -4.32 -14.22
N LEU A 117 -4.41 -3.52 -15.03
CA LEU A 117 -4.10 -3.36 -16.46
C LEU A 117 -2.67 -2.83 -16.69
N MET A 118 -2.26 -1.83 -15.91
CA MET A 118 -0.90 -1.28 -16.01
C MET A 118 0.16 -2.32 -15.65
N VAL A 119 -0.04 -3.06 -14.56
CA VAL A 119 0.91 -4.07 -14.08
C VAL A 119 0.99 -5.24 -15.03
N ILE A 120 -0.14 -5.73 -15.53
CA ILE A 120 -0.17 -6.80 -16.55
C ILE A 120 0.64 -6.35 -17.77
N THR A 121 0.36 -5.16 -18.29
CA THR A 121 1.08 -4.62 -19.47
C THR A 121 2.58 -4.51 -19.23
N LEU A 122 2.99 -4.04 -18.03
CA LEU A 122 4.40 -3.93 -17.65
C LEU A 122 5.07 -5.30 -17.54
N VAL A 123 4.37 -6.27 -16.95
CA VAL A 123 4.88 -7.62 -16.70
C VAL A 123 5.05 -8.42 -17.98
N TYR A 124 4.13 -8.27 -18.94
CA TYR A 124 4.22 -8.94 -20.25
C TYR A 124 5.41 -8.48 -21.08
N GLN A 125 5.97 -7.29 -20.82
CA GLN A 125 7.17 -6.80 -21.50
C GLN A 125 8.47 -7.37 -20.92
N LEU A 126 8.43 -8.05 -19.77
CA LEU A 126 9.63 -8.63 -19.16
C LEU A 126 10.02 -9.94 -19.85
N PRO A 127 11.30 -10.11 -20.28
CA PRO A 127 11.79 -11.34 -20.88
C PRO A 127 12.08 -12.40 -19.80
N VAL A 128 11.06 -12.77 -19.03
CA VAL A 128 11.13 -13.74 -17.93
C VAL A 128 10.04 -14.81 -18.11
N SER A 129 10.24 -15.99 -17.53
CA SER A 129 9.29 -17.10 -17.65
C SER A 129 7.91 -16.74 -17.07
N GLU A 130 6.83 -17.25 -17.65
CA GLU A 130 5.44 -16.94 -17.25
C GLU A 130 5.17 -17.03 -15.72
N PRO A 131 5.70 -18.03 -14.98
CA PRO A 131 5.49 -18.08 -13.53
C PRO A 131 6.12 -16.89 -12.78
N LYS A 132 7.27 -16.40 -13.27
CA LYS A 132 7.98 -15.25 -12.70
C LYS A 132 7.27 -13.95 -13.06
N GLN A 133 6.70 -13.87 -14.27
CA GLN A 133 5.85 -12.76 -14.67
C GLN A 133 4.64 -12.61 -13.72
N MET A 134 3.90 -13.71 -13.48
CA MET A 134 2.76 -13.69 -12.57
C MET A 134 3.15 -13.29 -11.14
N ALA A 135 4.27 -13.81 -10.62
CA ALA A 135 4.77 -13.46 -9.30
C ALA A 135 5.10 -11.95 -9.19
N ILE A 136 5.82 -11.40 -10.18
CA ILE A 136 6.15 -9.97 -10.23
C ILE A 136 4.87 -9.12 -10.29
N GLY A 137 3.88 -9.53 -11.08
CA GLY A 137 2.60 -8.83 -11.17
C GLY A 137 1.85 -8.79 -9.83
N VAL A 138 1.71 -9.95 -9.19
CA VAL A 138 1.01 -10.07 -7.90
C VAL A 138 1.71 -9.27 -6.81
N THR A 139 3.04 -9.27 -6.76
CA THR A 139 3.80 -8.51 -5.75
C THR A 139 3.80 -7.00 -6.01
N THR A 140 3.84 -6.57 -7.28
CA THR A 140 3.94 -5.14 -7.63
C THR A 140 2.59 -4.42 -7.58
N MET A 141 1.49 -5.14 -7.84
CA MET A 141 0.13 -4.58 -7.87
C MET A 141 -0.27 -3.83 -6.59
N PRO A 142 -0.16 -4.38 -5.37
CA PRO A 142 -0.55 -3.66 -4.15
C PRO A 142 0.34 -2.44 -3.88
N VAL A 143 1.62 -2.48 -4.28
CA VAL A 143 2.54 -1.36 -4.13
C VAL A 143 2.14 -0.22 -5.05
N LEU A 144 1.92 -0.50 -6.34
CA LEU A 144 1.51 0.51 -7.32
C LEU A 144 0.14 1.08 -6.96
N TRP A 145 -0.80 0.23 -6.53
CA TRP A 145 -2.11 0.65 -6.06
C TRP A 145 -2.02 1.57 -4.85
N GLY A 146 -1.22 1.22 -3.84
CA GLY A 146 -1.02 2.01 -2.64
C GLY A 146 -0.40 3.39 -2.92
N VAL A 147 0.58 3.46 -3.82
CA VAL A 147 1.21 4.73 -4.24
C VAL A 147 0.22 5.65 -4.94
N ILE A 148 -0.56 5.13 -5.90
CA ILE A 148 -1.53 5.94 -6.64
C ILE A 148 -2.69 6.37 -5.72
N ALA A 149 -3.14 5.48 -4.82
CA ALA A 149 -4.17 5.80 -3.83
C ALA A 149 -3.69 6.91 -2.87
N TYR A 150 -2.45 6.82 -2.37
CA TYR A 150 -1.86 7.86 -1.53
C TYR A 150 -1.77 9.20 -2.26
N TYR A 151 -1.29 9.18 -3.52
CA TYR A 151 -1.16 10.39 -4.33
C TYR A 151 -2.54 11.03 -4.63
N TYR A 152 -3.57 10.22 -4.87
CA TYR A 152 -4.94 10.69 -5.03
C TYR A 152 -5.49 11.37 -3.77
N VAL A 153 -5.23 10.80 -2.59
CA VAL A 153 -5.69 11.36 -1.31
C VAL A 153 -5.02 12.69 -0.99
N MET A 154 -3.71 12.81 -1.29
CA MET A 154 -2.93 14.01 -0.99
C MET A 154 -3.17 15.17 -1.98
N SER A 155 -3.73 14.89 -3.16
CA SER A 155 -3.89 15.89 -4.20
C SER A 155 -5.11 16.79 -4.01
N ALA A 156 -4.91 18.10 -4.22
CA ALA A 156 -5.97 19.08 -4.33
C ALA A 156 -6.81 18.92 -5.62
N ARG A 157 -6.23 18.35 -6.69
CA ARG A 157 -6.88 18.20 -8.01
C ARG A 157 -7.24 16.76 -8.30
N LYS A 158 -8.13 16.20 -7.47
CA LYS A 158 -8.57 14.79 -7.53
C LYS A 158 -9.03 14.34 -8.91
N LEU A 159 -9.76 15.20 -9.64
CA LEU A 159 -10.28 14.91 -10.97
C LEU A 159 -9.16 14.69 -12.01
N SER A 160 -8.07 15.46 -11.91
CA SER A 160 -6.93 15.35 -12.82
C SER A 160 -6.19 14.02 -12.62
N HIS A 161 -6.11 13.51 -11.38
CA HIS A 161 -5.49 12.21 -11.12
C HIS A 161 -6.35 11.06 -11.61
N VAL A 162 -7.67 11.16 -11.44
CA VAL A 162 -8.62 10.18 -11.99
C VAL A 162 -8.47 10.11 -13.50
N MET A 163 -8.51 11.26 -14.18
CA MET A 163 -8.34 11.31 -15.63
C MET A 163 -6.97 10.79 -16.06
N GLY A 164 -5.88 11.20 -15.41
CA GLY A 164 -4.54 10.70 -15.72
C GLY A 164 -4.44 9.19 -15.55
N CYS A 165 -4.92 8.66 -14.42
CA CYS A 165 -4.89 7.22 -14.13
C CYS A 165 -5.71 6.42 -15.14
N LEU A 166 -6.91 6.89 -15.49
CA LEU A 166 -7.75 6.24 -16.50
C LEU A 166 -7.13 6.32 -17.90
N LEU A 167 -6.47 7.42 -18.23
CA LEU A 167 -5.79 7.59 -19.52
C LEU A 167 -4.61 6.63 -19.64
N PHE A 168 -3.76 6.53 -18.60
CA PHE A 168 -2.68 5.54 -18.56
C PHE A 168 -3.19 4.10 -18.61
N ALA A 169 -4.26 3.78 -17.86
CA ALA A 169 -4.87 2.46 -17.90
C ALA A 169 -5.49 2.15 -19.27
N GLY A 170 -6.09 3.15 -19.92
CA GLY A 170 -6.66 3.04 -21.26
C GLY A 170 -5.57 2.80 -22.31
N LEU A 171 -4.44 3.50 -22.23
CA LEU A 171 -3.28 3.25 -23.10
C LEU A 171 -2.71 1.84 -22.88
N ALA A 172 -2.59 1.41 -21.62
CA ALA A 172 -2.15 0.07 -21.27
C ALA A 172 -3.10 -1.00 -21.85
N ALA A 173 -4.41 -0.83 -21.69
CA ALA A 173 -5.41 -1.72 -22.27
C ALA A 173 -5.37 -1.72 -23.80
N ALA A 174 -5.29 -0.55 -24.44
CA ALA A 174 -5.20 -0.44 -25.89
C ALA A 174 -3.95 -1.14 -26.43
N TYR A 175 -2.83 -1.06 -25.72
CA TYR A 175 -1.62 -1.79 -26.05
C TYR A 175 -1.81 -3.31 -25.90
N LEU A 176 -2.37 -3.75 -24.78
CA LEU A 176 -2.60 -5.18 -24.49
C LEU A 176 -3.57 -5.83 -25.49
N PHE A 177 -4.64 -5.15 -25.85
CA PHE A 177 -5.65 -5.70 -26.77
C PHE A 177 -5.38 -5.39 -28.24
N GLY A 178 -4.63 -4.33 -28.55
CA GLY A 178 -4.38 -3.87 -29.92
C GLY A 178 -3.03 -4.27 -30.52
N VAL A 179 -2.00 -4.50 -29.70
CA VAL A 179 -0.63 -4.79 -30.19
C VAL A 179 -0.19 -6.22 -29.91
N SER A 180 -0.61 -6.84 -28.79
CA SER A 180 -0.19 -8.22 -28.49
C SER A 180 -1.13 -9.32 -29.01
N HIS A 181 -2.32 -8.97 -29.51
CA HIS A 181 -3.34 -9.94 -29.99
C HIS A 181 -3.95 -9.58 -31.36
N GLY A 182 -3.34 -8.64 -32.10
CA GLY A 182 -3.70 -8.26 -33.47
C GLY A 182 -2.77 -8.87 -34.51
#